data_AF-B6XI33-F1
#
_entry.id   AF-B6XI33-F1
#
_cell.length_a   1.000
_cell.length_b   1.000
_cell.length_c   1.000
_cell.angle_alpha   90.00
_cell.angle_beta   90.00
_cell.angle_gamma   90.00
#
_symmetry.space_group_name_H-M   'P 1'
#
loop_
_entity.id
_entity.type
_entity.pdbx_description
1 polymer ?
#
loop_
_entity_poly.entity_id
_entity_poly.type
_entity_poly.pdbx_seq_one_letter_code
_entity_poly.pdbx_strand_id
1 'polypeptide(L)'
;MNFKEKIMLKKVILASSLVLFTASSFAYSLAEKEKHQRYETEVSSQVSALNKTCGSEIKVSFDWSTFTKEQLDTIGIDGYSKEMLKGIANVCEHSELAKQSVGEKIKHITYSYTKPRVIELKEGSLSLGMDFDAANDTKAVEEYLMNNL
;
A
#
# COMPACT_ATOMS: atom_id res chain seq x y z
N MET A 1 37.00 -48.27 9.27
CA MET A 1 38.31 -47.57 9.29
C MET A 1 38.55 -47.05 7.88
N ASN A 2 38.71 -45.77 7.54
CA ASN A 2 39.16 -44.52 8.21
C ASN A 2 38.39 -43.36 7.51
N PHE A 3 37.84 -42.29 8.08
CA PHE A 3 38.20 -41.27 9.08
C PHE A 3 39.53 -40.53 8.87
N LYS A 4 39.43 -39.21 8.65
CA LYS A 4 40.49 -38.17 8.45
C LYS A 4 41.13 -38.22 7.06
N GLU A 5 41.33 -37.12 6.33
CA GLU A 5 41.83 -35.82 6.78
C GLU A 5 41.82 -34.78 5.63
N LYS A 6 41.84 -33.48 5.99
CA LYS A 6 42.24 -32.30 5.19
C LYS A 6 41.19 -31.77 4.20
N ILE A 7 40.30 -30.85 4.60
CA ILE A 7 40.62 -29.42 4.85
C ILE A 7 41.93 -29.02 4.17
N MET A 8 41.84 -28.58 2.92
CA MET A 8 42.76 -27.60 2.35
C MET A 8 42.02 -26.74 1.34
N LEU A 9 41.81 -25.49 1.75
CA LEU A 9 41.96 -24.29 0.93
C LEU A 9 42.22 -24.56 -0.55
N LYS A 10 41.18 -24.42 -1.38
CA LYS A 10 41.36 -23.87 -2.73
C LYS A 10 40.82 -22.45 -2.73
N LYS A 11 41.77 -21.52 -2.64
CA LYS A 11 41.62 -20.11 -2.92
C LYS A 11 40.91 -19.96 -4.27
N VAL A 12 39.65 -19.55 -4.28
CA VAL A 12 39.03 -18.93 -5.45
C VAL A 12 38.83 -17.47 -5.08
N ILE A 13 39.83 -16.68 -5.47
CA ILE A 13 39.80 -15.22 -5.48
C ILE A 13 39.29 -14.83 -6.88
N LEU A 14 38.51 -13.74 -6.94
CA LEU A 14 38.02 -12.98 -8.11
C LEU A 14 36.71 -13.50 -8.73
N ALA A 15 35.68 -12.70 -8.99
CA ALA A 15 35.60 -11.24 -9.12
C ALA A 15 34.23 -10.72 -8.66
N SER A 16 34.21 -9.73 -7.77
CA SER A 16 33.02 -8.91 -7.53
C SER A 16 32.76 -8.06 -8.77
N SER A 17 31.86 -8.55 -9.64
CA SER A 17 31.25 -7.70 -10.66
C SER A 17 30.29 -6.76 -9.96
N LEU A 18 30.77 -5.56 -9.61
CA LEU A 18 29.93 -4.48 -9.14
C LEU A 18 29.11 -3.99 -10.34
N VAL A 19 27.99 -4.65 -10.62
CA VAL A 19 26.99 -4.15 -11.54
C VAL A 19 26.41 -2.90 -10.89
N LEU A 20 26.90 -1.74 -11.29
CA LEU A 20 26.27 -0.47 -11.00
C LEU A 20 24.95 -0.46 -11.76
N PHE A 21 23.89 -0.94 -11.09
CA PHE A 21 22.54 -0.61 -11.48
C PHE A 21 22.44 0.91 -11.38
N THR A 22 22.49 1.59 -12.52
CA THR A 22 22.05 2.98 -12.63
C THR A 22 20.54 2.95 -12.43
N ALA A 23 20.10 2.90 -11.17
CA ALA A 23 18.74 3.24 -10.82
C ALA A 23 18.58 4.70 -11.24
N SER A 24 17.93 4.92 -12.38
CA SER A 24 17.46 6.24 -12.76
C SER A 24 16.49 6.67 -11.67
N SER A 25 16.97 7.40 -10.66
CA SER A 25 16.10 8.09 -9.74
C SER A 25 15.39 9.16 -10.57
N PHE A 26 14.21 8.85 -11.11
CA PHE A 26 13.29 9.87 -11.57
C PHE A 26 12.92 10.69 -10.35
N ALA A 27 13.73 11.72 -10.08
CA ALA A 27 13.52 12.60 -8.96
C ALA A 27 12.31 13.45 -9.30
N TYR A 28 11.22 13.31 -8.54
CA TYR A 28 10.08 14.20 -8.63
C TYR A 28 10.53 15.66 -8.50
N SER A 29 9.99 16.51 -9.35
CA SER A 29 10.10 17.97 -9.23
C SER A 29 9.53 18.45 -7.89
N LEU A 30 9.89 19.66 -7.47
CA LEU A 30 9.34 20.25 -6.24
C LEU A 30 7.80 20.34 -6.30
N ALA A 31 7.25 20.75 -7.45
CA ALA A 31 5.81 20.84 -7.65
C ALA A 31 5.09 19.48 -7.50
N GLU A 32 5.70 18.40 -7.99
CA GLU A 32 5.18 17.03 -7.81
C GLU A 32 5.24 16.60 -6.35
N LYS A 33 6.34 16.88 -5.65
CA LYS A 33 6.47 16.57 -4.22
C LYS A 33 5.44 17.30 -3.37
N GLU A 34 5.26 18.60 -3.60
CA GLU A 34 4.24 19.39 -2.89
C GLU A 34 2.83 18.87 -3.19
N LYS A 35 2.58 18.42 -4.41
CA LYS A 35 1.30 17.81 -4.79
C LYS A 35 1.07 16.48 -4.07
N HIS A 36 2.06 15.59 -4.05
CA HIS A 36 2.00 14.33 -3.30
C HIS A 36 1.75 14.58 -1.81
N GLN A 37 2.47 15.54 -1.21
CA GLN A 37 2.31 15.90 0.20
C GLN A 37 0.90 16.42 0.51
N ARG A 38 0.28 17.18 -0.40
CA ARG A 38 -1.12 17.62 -0.24
C ARG A 38 -2.08 16.44 -0.21
N TYR A 39 -1.95 15.48 -1.13
CA TYR A 39 -2.79 14.28 -1.13
C TYR A 39 -2.57 13.42 0.13
N GLU A 40 -1.32 13.22 0.53
CA GLU A 40 -0.97 12.51 1.77
C GLU A 40 -1.59 13.17 3.00
N THR A 41 -1.56 14.50 3.08
CA THR A 41 -2.14 15.27 4.19
C THR A 41 -3.65 15.11 4.23
N GLU A 42 -4.30 15.27 3.08
CA GLU A 42 -5.76 15.14 2.94
C GLU A 42 -6.22 13.74 3.35
N VAL A 43 -5.62 12.70 2.77
CA VAL A 43 -6.00 11.31 3.07
C VAL A 43 -5.62 10.91 4.49
N SER A 44 -4.51 11.40 5.04
CA SER A 44 -4.17 11.18 6.46
C SER A 44 -5.23 11.75 7.41
N SER A 45 -5.83 12.88 7.07
CA SER A 45 -6.94 13.45 7.86
C SER A 45 -8.17 12.54 7.83
N GLN A 46 -8.48 11.95 6.67
CA GLN A 46 -9.59 11.00 6.51
C GLN A 46 -9.32 9.68 7.24
N VAL A 47 -8.09 9.18 7.20
CA VAL A 47 -7.66 8.00 7.96
C VAL A 47 -7.70 8.26 9.47
N SER A 48 -7.42 9.48 9.93
CA SER A 48 -7.62 9.85 11.33
C SER A 48 -9.09 9.73 11.75
N ALA A 49 -10.03 10.12 10.89
CA ALA A 49 -11.45 9.92 11.13
C ALA A 49 -11.83 8.43 11.13
N LEU A 50 -11.34 7.66 10.16
CA LEU A 50 -11.52 6.20 10.10
C LEU A 50 -11.02 5.52 11.39
N ASN A 51 -9.85 5.91 11.87
CA ASN A 51 -9.27 5.38 13.11
C ASN A 51 -10.16 5.59 14.32
N LYS A 52 -10.86 6.73 14.41
CA LYS A 52 -11.86 6.97 15.47
C LYS A 52 -13.06 6.05 15.32
N THR A 53 -13.58 5.88 14.10
CA THR A 53 -14.70 4.97 13.81
C THR A 53 -14.36 3.53 14.16
N CYS A 54 -13.18 3.06 13.73
CA CYS A 54 -12.74 1.68 13.86
C CYS A 54 -12.06 1.36 15.20
N GLY A 55 -11.68 2.36 16.00
CA GLY A 55 -10.88 2.15 17.21
C GLY A 55 -9.48 1.62 16.90
N SER A 56 -8.86 2.13 15.84
CA SER A 56 -7.60 1.64 15.26
C SER A 56 -6.51 2.71 15.19
N GLU A 57 -5.29 2.30 14.79
CA GLU A 57 -4.15 3.18 14.55
C GLU A 57 -3.55 2.96 13.16
N ILE A 58 -4.42 2.88 12.15
CA ILE A 58 -4.04 2.65 10.76
C ILE A 58 -3.22 3.84 10.24
N LYS A 59 -2.11 3.52 9.57
CA LYS A 59 -1.29 4.48 8.82
C LYS A 59 -1.58 4.38 7.33
N VAL A 60 -1.23 5.42 6.57
CA VAL A 60 -1.45 5.47 5.13
C VAL A 60 -0.21 5.93 4.38
N SER A 61 -0.01 5.38 3.19
CA SER A 61 0.97 5.85 2.22
C SER A 61 0.46 5.70 0.79
N PHE A 62 1.16 6.33 -0.14
CA PHE A 62 0.95 6.17 -1.57
C PHE A 62 2.20 5.58 -2.22
N ASP A 63 2.01 4.63 -3.13
CA ASP A 63 3.04 4.25 -4.09
C ASP A 63 2.96 5.16 -5.31
N TRP A 64 3.54 6.35 -5.17
CA TRP A 64 3.56 7.37 -6.22
C TRP A 64 4.16 6.89 -7.54
N SER A 65 5.02 5.87 -7.51
CA SER A 65 5.66 5.34 -8.72
C SER A 65 4.70 4.67 -9.69
N THR A 66 3.50 4.30 -9.21
CA THR A 66 2.45 3.67 -10.01
C THR A 66 1.58 4.68 -10.76
N PHE A 67 1.62 5.95 -10.38
CA PHE A 67 0.84 7.01 -11.00
C PHE A 67 1.66 7.76 -12.04
N THR A 68 1.03 8.09 -13.16
CA THR A 68 1.58 9.06 -14.11
C THR A 68 1.23 10.48 -13.71
N LYS A 69 2.06 11.45 -14.10
CA LYS A 69 1.78 12.87 -13.89
C LYS A 69 0.42 13.28 -14.49
N GLU A 70 0.10 12.78 -15.69
CA GLU A 70 -1.17 13.07 -16.35
C GLU A 70 -2.37 12.59 -15.53
N GLN A 71 -2.31 11.36 -14.99
CA GLN A 71 -3.35 10.85 -14.09
C GLN A 71 -3.49 11.74 -12.85
N LEU A 72 -2.38 12.12 -12.20
CA LEU A 72 -2.44 12.98 -11.03
C LEU A 72 -3.00 14.38 -11.35
N ASP A 73 -2.75 14.91 -12.55
CA ASP A 73 -3.21 16.22 -13.00
C ASP A 73 -4.68 16.26 -13.43
N THR A 74 -5.22 15.13 -13.89
CA THR A 74 -6.55 15.06 -14.50
C THR A 74 -7.56 14.28 -13.66
N ILE A 75 -7.10 13.34 -12.84
CA ILE A 75 -7.95 12.45 -12.05
C ILE A 75 -7.96 12.91 -10.59
N GLY A 76 -9.16 13.06 -10.03
CA GLY A 76 -9.38 13.26 -8.61
C GLY A 76 -9.12 11.97 -7.81
N ILE A 77 -7.86 11.60 -7.59
CA ILE A 77 -7.47 10.39 -6.85
C ILE A 77 -7.93 10.39 -5.39
N ASP A 78 -8.21 11.56 -4.84
CA ASP A 78 -8.80 11.76 -3.51
C ASP A 78 -10.21 11.17 -3.44
N GLY A 79 -10.99 11.25 -4.53
CA GLY A 79 -12.31 10.63 -4.63
C GLY A 79 -12.25 9.11 -4.51
N TYR A 80 -11.32 8.48 -5.21
CA TYR A 80 -11.10 7.03 -5.14
C TYR A 80 -10.63 6.60 -3.74
N SER A 81 -9.65 7.31 -3.18
CA SER A 81 -9.15 7.05 -1.82
C SER A 81 -10.29 7.14 -0.80
N LYS A 82 -11.13 8.16 -0.89
CA LYS A 82 -12.27 8.38 0.00
C LYS A 82 -13.31 7.27 -0.09
N GLU A 83 -13.70 6.86 -1.30
CA GLU A 83 -14.67 5.78 -1.47
C GLU A 83 -14.11 4.44 -0.97
N MET A 84 -12.82 4.18 -1.15
CA MET A 84 -12.18 2.99 -0.58
C MET A 84 -12.14 3.03 0.95
N LEU A 85 -11.77 4.16 1.58
CA LEU A 85 -11.83 4.32 3.04
C LEU A 85 -13.25 4.13 3.59
N LYS A 86 -14.26 4.61 2.86
CA LYS A 86 -15.67 4.41 3.22
C LYS A 86 -16.04 2.93 3.26
N GLY A 87 -15.49 2.11 2.36
CA GLY A 87 -15.68 0.65 2.41
C GLY A 87 -15.13 0.04 3.71
N ILE A 88 -13.98 0.52 4.18
CA ILE A 88 -13.41 0.09 5.47
C ILE A 88 -14.30 0.56 6.64
N ALA A 89 -14.76 1.81 6.60
CA ALA A 89 -15.65 2.35 7.63
C ALA A 89 -16.95 1.56 7.74
N ASN A 90 -17.58 1.19 6.62
CA ASN A 90 -18.79 0.36 6.59
C ASN A 90 -18.56 -0.98 7.31
N VAL A 91 -17.38 -1.61 7.14
CA VAL A 91 -17.03 -2.85 7.85
C VAL A 91 -16.92 -2.62 9.35
N CYS A 92 -16.29 -1.53 9.78
CA CYS A 92 -16.20 -1.19 11.20
C CYS A 92 -17.57 -0.90 11.83
N GLU A 93 -18.51 -0.35 11.06
CA GLU A 93 -19.87 -0.06 11.51
C GLU A 93 -20.79 -1.29 11.43
N HIS A 94 -20.38 -2.35 10.74
CA HIS A 94 -21.18 -3.56 10.55
C HIS A 94 -21.44 -4.32 11.86
N SER A 95 -20.41 -4.48 12.70
CA SER A 95 -20.52 -5.11 14.03
C SER A 95 -19.28 -4.84 14.88
N GLU A 96 -19.37 -4.99 16.19
CA GLU A 96 -18.20 -4.87 17.08
C GLU A 96 -17.10 -5.90 16.77
N LEU A 97 -17.48 -7.11 16.33
CA LEU A 97 -16.49 -8.12 15.90
C LEU A 97 -15.73 -7.67 14.64
N ALA A 98 -16.46 -7.17 13.63
CA ALA A 98 -15.84 -6.66 12.40
C ALA A 98 -14.93 -5.46 12.69
N LYS A 99 -15.37 -4.55 13.57
CA LYS A 99 -14.57 -3.42 14.06
C LYS A 99 -13.27 -3.87 14.72
N GLN A 100 -13.34 -4.83 15.64
CA GLN A 100 -12.16 -5.39 16.29
C GLN A 100 -11.21 -6.05 15.27
N SER A 101 -11.74 -6.84 14.34
CA SER A 101 -10.94 -7.47 13.27
C SER A 101 -10.22 -6.43 12.41
N VAL A 102 -10.88 -5.32 12.04
CA VAL A 102 -10.21 -4.21 11.32
C VAL A 102 -9.06 -3.64 12.14
N GLY A 103 -9.31 -3.28 13.41
CA GLY A 103 -8.29 -2.69 14.28
C GLY A 103 -7.11 -3.63 14.55
N GLU A 104 -7.35 -4.93 14.63
CA GLU A 104 -6.32 -5.94 14.85
C GLU A 104 -5.52 -6.27 13.59
N LYS A 105 -6.18 -6.42 12.44
CA LYS A 105 -5.57 -6.96 11.22
C LYS A 105 -5.08 -5.92 10.24
N ILE A 106 -5.59 -4.68 10.29
CA ILE A 106 -5.17 -3.60 9.38
C ILE A 106 -4.32 -2.61 10.17
N LYS A 107 -3.05 -2.47 9.77
CA LYS A 107 -2.07 -1.55 10.39
C LYS A 107 -1.63 -0.46 9.44
N HIS A 108 -1.59 -0.78 8.15
CA HIS A 108 -1.14 0.14 7.11
C HIS A 108 -2.02 0.00 5.88
N ILE A 109 -2.29 1.12 5.21
CA ILE A 109 -2.96 1.18 3.92
C ILE A 109 -1.98 1.76 2.90
N THR A 110 -1.82 1.08 1.77
CA THR A 110 -1.05 1.60 0.64
C THR A 110 -1.97 1.80 -0.55
N TYR A 111 -2.07 3.04 -1.02
CA TYR A 111 -2.74 3.38 -2.26
C TYR A 111 -1.79 3.30 -3.45
N SER A 112 -2.26 2.74 -4.55
CA SER A 112 -1.53 2.69 -5.83
C SER A 112 -2.49 2.83 -7.00
N TYR A 113 -1.98 3.08 -8.20
CA TYR A 113 -2.73 2.85 -9.43
C TYR A 113 -2.51 1.41 -9.90
N THR A 114 -3.59 0.69 -10.19
CA THR A 114 -3.55 -0.64 -10.77
C THR A 114 -4.68 -0.82 -11.78
N LYS A 115 -4.47 -1.66 -12.80
CA LYS A 115 -5.53 -2.09 -13.69
C LYS A 115 -5.33 -3.57 -14.00
N PRO A 116 -6.20 -4.47 -13.49
CA PRO A 116 -7.46 -4.21 -12.77
C PRO A 116 -7.28 -3.68 -11.34
N ARG A 117 -8.39 -3.28 -10.69
CA ARG A 117 -8.44 -2.91 -9.25
C ARG A 117 -7.84 -4.01 -8.39
N VAL A 118 -7.04 -3.63 -7.39
CA VAL A 118 -6.46 -4.56 -6.39
C VAL A 118 -6.97 -4.22 -5.01
N ILE A 119 -7.41 -5.24 -4.26
CA ILE A 119 -7.71 -5.15 -2.84
C ILE A 119 -7.08 -6.39 -2.21
N GLU A 120 -6.04 -6.20 -1.41
CA GLU A 120 -5.28 -7.32 -0.82
C GLU A 120 -4.84 -6.99 0.60
N LEU A 121 -5.20 -7.84 1.56
CA LEU A 121 -4.70 -7.78 2.93
C LEU A 121 -3.59 -8.82 3.14
N LYS A 122 -2.38 -8.35 3.44
CA LYS A 122 -1.25 -9.21 3.76
C LYS A 122 -0.43 -8.64 4.90
N GLU A 123 -0.22 -9.44 5.95
CA GLU A 123 0.69 -9.12 7.06
C GLU A 123 0.47 -7.73 7.67
N GLY A 124 -0.79 -7.32 7.84
CA GLY A 124 -1.11 -6.00 8.39
C GLY A 124 -1.19 -4.86 7.38
N SER A 125 -0.84 -5.10 6.12
CA SER A 125 -0.89 -4.12 5.05
C SER A 125 -2.08 -4.39 4.13
N LEU A 126 -2.99 -3.42 4.01
CA LEU A 126 -4.07 -3.42 3.03
C LEU A 126 -3.62 -2.62 1.80
N SER A 127 -3.40 -3.32 0.70
CA SER A 127 -3.08 -2.72 -0.60
C SER A 127 -4.37 -2.38 -1.34
N LEU A 128 -4.52 -1.12 -1.72
CA LEU A 128 -5.69 -0.56 -2.38
C LEU A 128 -5.27 0.04 -3.74
N GLY A 129 -5.30 -0.79 -4.77
CA GLY A 129 -4.97 -0.42 -6.14
C GLY A 129 -6.19 0.14 -6.88
N MET A 130 -6.09 1.40 -7.28
CA MET A 130 -7.15 2.14 -7.97
C MET A 130 -7.15 1.83 -9.46
N ASP A 131 -8.28 1.35 -9.96
CA ASP A 131 -8.58 1.29 -11.38
C ASP A 131 -9.58 2.39 -11.69
N PHE A 132 -9.14 3.42 -12.42
CA PHE A 132 -9.97 4.59 -12.74
C PHE A 132 -11.13 4.30 -13.69
N ASP A 133 -11.19 3.10 -14.27
CA ASP A 133 -12.32 2.65 -15.08
C ASP A 133 -13.31 1.78 -14.28
N ALA A 134 -12.97 1.42 -13.04
CA ALA A 134 -13.80 0.60 -12.19
C ALA A 134 -14.76 1.47 -11.35
N ALA A 135 -16.00 1.01 -11.18
CA ALA A 135 -16.99 1.66 -10.32
C ALA A 135 -17.11 0.94 -8.96
N ASN A 136 -17.81 1.58 -8.02
CA ASN A 136 -18.20 0.99 -6.73
C ASN A 136 -17.03 0.58 -5.81
N ASP A 137 -15.99 1.42 -5.70
CA ASP A 137 -14.83 1.14 -4.82
C ASP A 137 -15.23 0.84 -3.37
N THR A 138 -16.18 1.59 -2.80
CA THR A 138 -16.71 1.33 -1.45
C THR A 138 -17.19 -0.10 -1.28
N LYS A 139 -18.08 -0.56 -2.17
CA LYS A 139 -18.67 -1.89 -2.08
C LYS A 139 -17.62 -2.98 -2.28
N ALA A 140 -16.68 -2.78 -3.21
CA ALA A 140 -15.63 -3.75 -3.46
C ALA A 140 -14.70 -3.94 -2.24
N VAL A 141 -14.33 -2.85 -1.56
CA VAL A 141 -13.51 -2.91 -0.33
C VAL A 141 -14.29 -3.54 0.81
N GLU A 142 -15.54 -3.14 1.02
CA GLU A 142 -16.40 -3.71 2.05
C GLU A 142 -16.57 -5.23 1.88
N GLU A 143 -16.95 -5.69 0.69
CA GLU A 143 -17.12 -7.11 0.39
C GLU A 143 -15.82 -7.90 0.56
N TYR A 144 -14.69 -7.36 0.11
CA TYR A 144 -13.41 -8.02 0.31
C TYR A 144 -13.10 -8.21 1.79
N LEU A 145 -13.19 -7.16 2.59
CA LEU A 145 -12.84 -7.20 4.01
C LEU A 145 -13.78 -8.10 4.81
N MET A 146 -15.09 -8.06 4.54
CA MET A 146 -16.05 -8.98 5.18
C MET A 146 -15.74 -10.46 4.94
N ASN A 147 -15.06 -10.79 3.84
CA ASN A 147 -14.70 -12.17 3.49
C ASN A 147 -13.28 -12.58 3.88
N ASN A 148 -12.42 -11.64 4.32
CA ASN A 148 -10.99 -11.89 4.54
C ASN A 148 -10.46 -11.42 5.92
N LEU A 149 -11.29 -10.77 6.73
CA LEU A 149 -10.98 -10.35 8.10
C LEU A 149 -11.37 -11.36 9.18
#